data_AF-A0A919W384-F1
#
_entry.id   AF-A0A919W384-F1
#
_cell.length_a   1.000
_cell.length_b   1.000
_cell.length_c   1.000
_cell.angle_alpha   90.00
_cell.angle_beta   90.00
_cell.angle_gamma   90.00
#
_symmetry.space_group_name_H-M   'P 1'
#
loop_
_entity.id
_entity.type
_entity.pdbx_description
1 polymer ?
#
loop_
_entity_poly.entity_id
_entity_poly.type
_entity_poly.pdbx_seq_one_letter_code
_entity_poly.pdbx_strand_id
1 'polypeptide(L)' 'MANSSSSSSGGIGFVGLLAIVFIVLKLTGAIAWPWVWVLAPIWISFALGLLALAAVVLVAWKRP' A
#
# COMPACT_ATOMS: atom_id res chain seq x y z
N MET A 1 -11.82 35.89 -8.41
CA MET A 1 -10.51 35.26 -8.17
C MET A 1 -10.66 34.41 -6.93
N ALA A 2 -10.77 33.08 -7.07
CA ALA A 2 -10.96 32.16 -5.95
C ALA A 2 -9.67 31.34 -5.78
N ASN A 3 -8.92 31.62 -4.72
CA ASN A 3 -7.78 30.83 -4.32
C ASN A 3 -8.29 29.62 -3.53
N SER A 4 -8.40 28.48 -4.20
CA SER A 4 -8.75 27.20 -3.60
C SER A 4 -7.55 26.67 -2.81
N SER A 5 -7.43 27.03 -1.55
CA SER A 5 -6.45 26.44 -0.64
C SER A 5 -6.85 24.99 -0.34
N SER A 6 -6.30 24.06 -1.12
CA SER A 6 -6.39 22.61 -0.90
C SER A 6 -5.59 22.24 0.35
N SER A 7 -6.25 22.22 1.50
CA SER A 7 -5.71 21.65 2.73
C SER A 7 -5.60 20.13 2.55
N SER A 8 -4.41 19.67 2.17
CA SER A 8 -4.06 18.25 2.10
C SER A 8 -3.99 17.67 3.51
N SER A 9 -5.12 17.13 3.97
CA SER A 9 -5.26 16.39 5.22
C SER A 9 -4.49 15.06 5.10
N GLY A 10 -3.21 15.08 5.46
CA GLY A 10 -2.36 13.90 5.55
C GLY A 10 -2.72 13.04 6.76
N GLY A 11 -3.84 12.32 6.68
CA GLY A 11 -4.17 11.26 7.62
C GLY A 11 -3.50 9.95 7.21
N ILE A 12 -3.04 9.15 8.18
CA ILE A 12 -2.69 7.74 7.93
C ILE A 12 -3.92 7.11 7.29
N GLY A 13 -3.80 6.73 6.01
CA GLY A 13 -4.88 6.08 5.29
C GLY A 13 -5.32 4.82 6.03
N PHE A 14 -6.58 4.44 5.86
CA PHE A 14 -7.15 3.22 6.45
C PHE A 14 -6.22 2.00 6.33
N VAL A 15 -5.55 1.87 5.18
CA VAL A 15 -4.54 0.83 4.90
C VAL A 15 -3.35 0.87 5.88
N GLY A 16 -2.85 2.05 6.23
CA GLY A 16 -1.76 2.21 7.19
C GLY A 16 -2.17 1.84 8.61
N LEU A 17 -3.39 2.21 9.03
CA LEU A 17 -3.93 1.77 10.33
C LEU A 17 -4.14 0.26 10.38
N LEU A 18 -4.67 -0.35 9.32
CA LEU A 18 -4.80 -1.80 9.22
C LEU A 18 -3.42 -2.48 9.31
N ALA A 19 -2.40 -1.95 8.62
CA ALA A 19 -1.04 -2.46 8.71
C ALA A 19 -0.49 -2.41 10.13
N ILE A 20 -0.66 -1.29 10.84
CA ILE A 20 -0.22 -1.14 12.24
C ILE A 20 -0.97 -2.11 13.15
N VAL A 21 -2.29 -2.25 13.02
CA VAL A 21 -3.10 -3.20 13.81
C VAL A 21 -2.64 -4.65 13.61
N PHE A 22 -2.38 -5.06 12.37
CA PHE A 22 -1.88 -6.40 12.06
C PHE A 22 -0.49 -6.66 12.67
N ILE A 23 0.39 -5.65 12.69
CA ILE A 23 1.72 -5.72 13.32
C ILE A 23 1.58 -5.86 14.84
N VAL A 24 0.72 -5.06 15.48
CA VAL A 24 0.50 -5.09 16.92
C VAL A 24 -0.11 -6.42 17.36
N LEU A 25 -1.13 -6.92 16.66
CA LEU A 25 -1.80 -8.18 16.97
C LEU A 25 -0.85 -9.39 16.89
N LYS A 26 0.17 -9.30 16.02
CA LYS A 26 1.21 -10.32 15.93
C LYS A 26 2.24 -10.23 17.05
N LEU A 27 2.64 -9.01 17.44
CA LEU A 27 3.56 -8.77 18.55
C LEU A 27 2.97 -9.16 19.91
N THR A 28 1.65 -9.02 20.09
CA THR A 28 0.94 -9.49 21.28
C THR A 28 0.78 -11.01 21.33
N GLY A 29 1.32 -11.75 20.36
CA GLY A 29 1.40 -13.21 20.42
C GLY A 29 0.07 -13.93 20.18
N ALA A 30 -0.99 -13.21 19.78
CA ALA A 30 -2.28 -13.81 19.46
C ALA A 30 -2.21 -14.75 18.24
N ILE A 31 -1.17 -14.63 17.41
CA ILE A 31 -1.05 -15.32 16.12
C ILE A 31 0.40 -15.79 15.88
N ALA A 32 0.63 -17.11 15.83
CA ALA A 32 1.94 -17.74 15.56
C ALA A 32 2.35 -17.76 14.07
N TRP A 33 1.72 -16.91 13.24
CA TRP A 33 1.78 -17.03 11.79
C TRP A 33 3.01 -16.32 11.19
N PRO A 34 3.42 -16.62 9.93
CA PRO A 34 4.60 -16.01 9.30
C PRO A 34 4.45 -14.49 9.12
N TRP A 35 5.57 -13.77 9.12
CA TRP A 35 5.58 -12.30 8.95
C TRP A 35 5.14 -11.88 7.54
N VAL A 36 5.37 -12.76 6.58
CA VAL A 36 4.95 -12.60 5.18
C VAL A 36 3.45 -12.33 5.07
N TRP A 37 2.63 -13.01 5.88
CA TRP A 37 1.18 -12.83 5.83
C TRP A 37 0.67 -11.59 6.59
N VAL A 38 1.37 -11.12 7.61
CA VAL A 38 1.07 -9.82 8.24
C VAL A 38 1.29 -8.68 7.25
N LEU A 39 2.26 -8.83 6.36
CA LEU A 39 2.49 -7.87 5.28
C LEU A 39 1.61 -8.16 4.06
N ALA A 40 0.74 -9.16 4.04
CA ALA A 40 -0.09 -9.48 2.87
C ALA A 40 -0.81 -8.25 2.26
N PRO A 41 -1.37 -7.30 3.06
CA PRO A 41 -1.96 -6.08 2.51
C PRO A 41 -0.95 -5.19 1.75
N ILE A 42 0.29 -5.13 2.26
CA ILE A 42 1.41 -4.39 1.66
C ILE A 42 1.92 -5.12 0.42
N TRP A 43 2.09 -6.45 0.48
CA TRP A 43 2.51 -7.27 -0.65
C TRP A 43 1.51 -7.21 -1.80
N ILE A 44 0.20 -7.22 -1.54
CA ILE A 44 -0.82 -7.05 -2.58
C ILE A 44 -0.71 -5.68 -3.25
N SER A 45 -0.52 -4.62 -2.45
CA SER A 45 -0.39 -3.26 -2.96
C SER A 45 0.87 -3.11 -3.80
N PHE A 46 1.97 -3.70 -3.33
CA PHE A 46 3.27 -3.70 -4.01
C PHE A 46 3.24 -4.54 -5.29
N ALA A 47 2.61 -5.72 -5.26
CA ALA A 47 2.44 -6.58 -6.41
C ALA A 47 1.58 -5.90 -7.48
N LEU A 48 0.44 -5.29 -7.11
CA LEU A 48 -0.38 -4.50 -8.04
C LEU A 48 0.40 -3.34 -8.63
N GLY A 49 1.13 -2.58 -7.79
CA GLY A 49 1.95 -1.47 -8.24
C GLY A 49 3.03 -1.91 -9.23
N LEU A 50 3.74 -2.99 -8.91
CA LEU A 50 4.77 -3.56 -9.78
C LEU A 50 4.20 -4.08 -11.09
N LEU A 51 3.03 -4.73 -11.06
CA LEU A 51 2.33 -5.21 -12.26
C LEU A 51 1.91 -4.03 -13.15
N ALA A 52 1.37 -2.97 -12.56
CA ALA A 52 0.98 -1.77 -13.27
C ALA A 52 2.20 -1.08 -13.89
N LEU A 53 3.31 -0.98 -13.16
CA LEU A 53 4.55 -0.37 -13.63
C LEU A 53 5.16 -1.19 -14.77
N ALA A 54 5.18 -2.53 -14.65
CA ALA A 54 5.59 -3.43 -15.72
C ALA A 54 4.71 -3.29 -16.97
N ALA A 55 3.38 -3.20 -16.81
CA ALA A 55 2.46 -2.98 -17.91
C ALA A 55 2.71 -1.62 -18.61
N VAL A 56 2.94 -0.55 -17.85
CA VAL A 56 3.28 0.77 -18.39
C VAL A 56 4.60 0.73 -19.16
N VAL A 57 5.63 0.08 -18.61
CA VAL A 57 6.93 -0.08 -19.29
C VAL A 57 6.78 -0.90 -20.57
N LEU A 58 6.03 -2.00 -20.55
CA LEU A 58 5.75 -2.82 -21.73
C LEU A 58 4.99 -2.04 -22.81
N VAL A 59 3.98 -1.26 -22.42
CA VAL A 59 3.23 -0.39 -23.34
C VAL A 59 4.14 0.69 -23.91
N ALA A 60 4.95 1.35 -23.07
CA ALA A 60 5.90 2.37 -23.50
C ALA A 60 6.97 1.81 -24.44
N TRP A 61 7.47 0.59 -24.19
CA TRP A 61 8.39 -0.10 -25.10
C TRP A 61 7.71 -0.46 -26.42
N LYS A 62 6.45 -0.90 -26.36
CA LYS A 62 5.65 -1.23 -27.56
C LYS A 62 5.20 0.00 -28.35
N ARG A 63 5.34 1.21 -27.81
CA ARG A 63 5.05 2.47 -28.51
C ARG A 63 6.37 3.01 -29.09
N PRO A 64 6.67 2.78 -30.38
CA PRO A 64 7.81 3.43 -31.03
C PRO A 64 7.67 4.96 -31.06
#